data_AF-A0A6P8WW22-F1
#
_entry.id   AF-A0A6P8WW22-F1
#
_cell.length_a   1.000
_cell.length_b   1.000
_cell.length_c   1.000
_cell.angle_alpha   90.00
_cell.angle_beta   90.00
_cell.angle_gamma   90.00
#
_symmetry.space_group_name_H-M   'P 1'
#
loop_
_entity.id
_entity.type
_entity.pdbx_description
1 polymer ?
#
loop_
_entity_poly.entity_id
_entity_poly.type
_entity_poly.pdbx_seq_one_letter_code
_entity_poly.pdbx_strand_id
1 'polypeptide(L)'
;MSDRAAKRRFQATNDRQCNCDCDCAKAAKNLEDRFKILTDLVVNISNKIDSVQEQNNEMQPQISALLQAVVEEKESKMTLQQRDDIPVFTMFPIKSAEDMTKIDMGINSQNKNQYTSIITCLLQPDGVEKQLRNVLSDDFVMEHNVDGLQGKLSIKSYKNIYDVLIEAIDATCGTGSSEDQLRRALQRQKKRVFRRRSHPVKTETTETFESVYF
;
A
#
# COMPACT_ATOMS: atom_id res chain seq x y z
N MET A 1 -21.82 -66.60 -72.20
CA MET A 1 -20.99 -67.45 -71.31
C MET A 1 -19.94 -66.64 -70.52
N SER A 2 -20.23 -65.40 -70.10
CA SER A 2 -19.21 -64.50 -69.52
C SER A 2 -19.32 -64.26 -68.01
N ASP A 3 -20.42 -64.66 -67.36
CA ASP A 3 -20.68 -64.30 -65.94
C ASP A 3 -20.19 -65.32 -64.91
N ARG A 4 -19.88 -66.56 -65.31
CA ARG A 4 -19.37 -67.58 -64.37
C ARG A 4 -17.89 -67.40 -64.02
N ALA A 5 -17.12 -66.68 -64.85
CA ALA A 5 -15.70 -66.43 -64.61
C ALA A 5 -15.46 -65.27 -63.63
N ALA A 6 -16.30 -64.22 -63.67
CA ALA A 6 -16.21 -63.09 -62.76
C ALA A 6 -16.58 -63.47 -61.31
N LYS A 7 -17.61 -64.32 -61.14
CA LYS A 7 -18.07 -64.74 -59.82
C LYS A 7 -17.07 -65.65 -59.08
N ARG A 8 -16.24 -66.40 -59.81
CA ARG A 8 -15.17 -67.22 -59.20
C ARG A 8 -13.92 -66.42 -58.81
N ARG A 9 -13.67 -65.26 -59.42
CA ARG A 9 -12.54 -64.38 -59.01
C ARG A 9 -12.84 -63.58 -57.75
N PHE A 10 -14.11 -63.28 -57.46
CA PHE A 10 -14.48 -62.52 -56.26
C PHE A 10 -14.49 -63.36 -54.97
N GLN A 11 -14.66 -64.68 -55.08
CA GLN A 11 -14.54 -65.60 -53.93
C GLN A 11 -13.09 -65.98 -53.61
N ALA A 12 -12.16 -65.84 -54.56
CA ALA A 12 -10.75 -66.21 -54.35
C ALA A 12 -9.91 -65.12 -53.65
N THR A 13 -10.43 -63.91 -53.47
CA THR A 13 -9.72 -62.83 -52.75
C THR A 13 -10.20 -62.62 -51.32
N ASN A 14 -11.24 -63.34 -50.88
CA ASN A 14 -11.77 -63.22 -49.52
C ASN A 14 -11.16 -64.22 -48.53
N ASP A 15 -10.40 -65.20 -49.02
CA ASP A 15 -9.70 -66.21 -48.20
C ASP A 15 -8.18 -66.00 -48.24
N ARG A 16 -7.72 -64.75 -48.20
CA ARG A 16 -6.42 -64.48 -47.55
C ARG A 16 -6.64 -64.46 -46.05
N GLN A 17 -6.99 -65.64 -45.52
CA GLN A 17 -6.82 -65.96 -44.11
C GLN A 17 -5.35 -65.70 -43.82
N CYS A 18 -5.06 -64.60 -43.12
CA CYS A 18 -3.71 -64.29 -42.71
C CYS A 18 -3.26 -65.43 -41.80
N ASN A 19 -2.33 -66.26 -42.28
CA ASN A 19 -1.74 -67.37 -41.56
C ASN A 19 -0.69 -66.84 -40.55
N CYS A 20 -1.06 -65.84 -39.75
CA CYS A 20 -0.27 -65.33 -38.64
C CYS A 20 -0.94 -65.72 -37.31
N ASP A 21 -1.01 -67.03 -37.07
CA ASP A 21 -1.39 -67.60 -35.78
C ASP A 21 -0.34 -67.25 -34.72
N CYS A 22 -0.33 -66.01 -34.22
CA CYS A 22 0.27 -65.61 -32.94
C CYS A 22 0.16 -64.10 -32.70
N ASP A 23 0.50 -63.24 -33.67
CA ASP A 23 0.83 -61.84 -33.36
C ASP A 23 -0.33 -60.86 -33.52
N CYS A 24 -1.19 -61.02 -34.54
CA CYS A 24 -2.32 -60.11 -34.75
C CYS A 24 -3.41 -60.24 -33.68
N ALA A 25 -3.68 -61.46 -33.19
CA ALA A 25 -4.63 -61.69 -32.10
C ALA A 25 -4.12 -61.13 -30.76
N LYS A 26 -2.81 -61.23 -30.51
CA LYS A 26 -2.16 -60.61 -29.35
C LYS A 26 -2.20 -59.08 -29.43
N ALA A 27 -1.96 -58.51 -30.61
CA ALA A 27 -2.06 -57.08 -30.84
C ALA A 27 -3.49 -56.56 -30.66
N ALA A 28 -4.50 -57.28 -31.14
CA ALA A 28 -5.91 -56.94 -30.95
C ALA A 28 -6.32 -56.95 -29.47
N LYS A 29 -5.91 -57.99 -28.72
CA LYS A 29 -6.18 -58.07 -27.27
C LYS A 29 -5.46 -56.96 -26.49
N ASN A 30 -4.20 -56.67 -26.82
CA ASN A 30 -3.45 -55.56 -26.22
C ASN A 30 -4.12 -54.21 -26.47
N LEU A 31 -4.63 -53.99 -27.68
CA LEU A 31 -5.36 -52.79 -28.04
C LEU A 31 -6.65 -52.66 -27.21
N GLU A 32 -7.38 -53.75 -27.05
CA GLU A 32 -8.62 -53.79 -26.25
C GLU A 32 -8.37 -53.52 -24.76
N ASP A 33 -7.30 -54.10 -24.19
CA ASP A 33 -6.88 -53.81 -22.81
C ASP A 33 -6.50 -52.33 -22.63
N ARG A 34 -5.80 -51.74 -23.61
CA ARG A 34 -5.47 -50.31 -23.61
C ARG A 34 -6.71 -49.43 -23.74
N PHE A 35 -7.69 -49.81 -24.56
CA PHE A 35 -8.96 -49.09 -24.65
C PHE A 35 -9.74 -49.14 -23.33
N LYS A 36 -9.71 -50.27 -22.62
CA LYS A 36 -10.29 -50.40 -21.28
C LYS A 36 -9.65 -49.43 -20.30
N ILE A 37 -8.32 -49.43 -20.23
CA ILE A 37 -7.55 -48.51 -19.37
C ILE A 37 -7.87 -47.05 -19.71
N LEU A 38 -7.92 -46.71 -21.00
CA LEU A 38 -8.27 -45.36 -21.44
C LEU A 38 -9.69 -44.97 -21.00
N THR A 39 -10.64 -45.89 -21.09
CA THR A 39 -12.03 -45.65 -20.66
C THR A 39 -12.09 -45.39 -19.16
N ASP A 40 -11.40 -46.20 -18.35
CA ASP A 40 -11.34 -46.02 -16.90
C ASP A 40 -10.66 -44.69 -16.51
N LEU A 41 -9.62 -44.28 -17.23
CA LEU A 41 -8.95 -42.99 -17.01
C LEU A 41 -9.87 -41.81 -17.37
N VAL A 42 -10.61 -41.90 -18.47
CA VAL A 42 -11.57 -40.86 -18.87
C VAL A 42 -12.68 -40.69 -17.82
N VAL A 43 -13.21 -41.79 -17.31
CA VAL A 43 -14.22 -41.76 -16.23
C VAL A 43 -13.64 -41.10 -14.97
N ASN A 44 -12.42 -41.47 -14.57
CA ASN A 44 -11.76 -40.87 -13.41
C ASN A 44 -11.48 -39.37 -13.59
N ILE A 45 -11.09 -38.94 -14.80
CA ILE A 45 -10.89 -37.52 -15.12
C ILE A 45 -12.22 -36.77 -15.04
N SER A 46 -13.30 -37.33 -15.60
CA SER A 46 -14.63 -36.71 -15.54
C SER A 46 -15.07 -36.49 -14.10
N ASN A 47 -14.96 -37.50 -13.25
CA ASN A 47 -15.30 -37.39 -11.83
C ASN A 47 -14.47 -36.32 -11.10
N LYS A 48 -13.18 -36.18 -11.45
CA LYS A 48 -12.32 -35.14 -10.87
C LYS A 48 -12.68 -33.74 -11.38
N ILE A 49 -13.09 -33.59 -12.64
CA ILE A 49 -13.58 -32.32 -13.19
C ILE A 49 -14.83 -31.90 -12.44
N ASP A 50 -15.78 -32.82 -12.23
CA ASP A 50 -17.02 -32.52 -11.51
C ASP A 50 -16.75 -32.07 -10.07
N SER A 51 -15.83 -32.75 -9.38
CA SER A 51 -15.42 -32.38 -8.01
C SER A 51 -14.76 -30.99 -7.95
N VAL A 52 -13.89 -30.64 -8.90
CA VAL A 52 -13.27 -29.32 -8.97
C VAL A 52 -14.29 -28.23 -9.32
N GLN A 53 -15.26 -28.55 -10.19
CA GLN A 53 -16.34 -27.65 -10.55
C GLN A 53 -17.22 -27.31 -9.33
N GLU A 54 -17.54 -28.31 -8.51
CA GLU A 54 -18.30 -28.17 -7.27
C GLU A 54 -17.56 -27.29 -6.26
N GLN A 55 -16.29 -27.56 -6.01
CA GLN A 55 -15.46 -26.73 -5.12
C GLN A 55 -15.38 -25.27 -5.58
N ASN A 56 -15.26 -25.03 -6.89
CA ASN A 56 -15.26 -23.67 -7.43
C ASN A 56 -16.62 -22.97 -7.21
N ASN A 57 -17.73 -23.67 -7.40
CA ASN A 57 -19.06 -23.11 -7.18
C ASN A 57 -19.32 -22.76 -5.72
N GLU A 58 -18.74 -23.51 -4.77
CA GLU A 58 -18.83 -23.22 -3.34
C GLU A 58 -17.91 -22.07 -2.89
N MET A 59 -16.74 -21.92 -3.51
CA MET A 59 -15.78 -20.85 -3.18
C MET A 59 -16.20 -19.47 -3.69
N GLN A 60 -16.86 -19.39 -4.85
CA GLN A 60 -17.34 -18.13 -5.44
C GLN A 60 -18.22 -17.28 -4.49
N PRO A 61 -19.27 -17.82 -3.82
CA PRO A 61 -20.09 -17.04 -2.91
C PRO A 61 -19.32 -16.59 -1.66
N GLN A 62 -18.32 -17.37 -1.19
CA GLN A 62 -17.49 -16.98 -0.05
C GLN A 62 -16.63 -15.74 -0.38
N ILE A 63 -16.03 -15.71 -1.58
CA ILE A 63 -15.27 -14.55 -2.06
C ILE A 63 -16.19 -13.33 -2.22
N SER A 64 -17.39 -13.51 -2.78
CA SER A 64 -18.36 -12.42 -2.93
C SER A 64 -18.79 -11.83 -1.59
N ALA A 65 -19.06 -12.68 -0.58
CA ALA A 65 -19.46 -12.25 0.75
C ALA A 65 -18.32 -11.51 1.47
N LEU A 66 -17.08 -11.98 1.35
CA LEU A 66 -15.90 -11.29 1.89
C LEU A 66 -15.68 -9.94 1.18
N LEU A 67 -15.86 -9.88 -0.14
CA LEU A 67 -15.74 -8.62 -0.89
C LEU A 67 -16.77 -7.60 -0.41
N GLN A 68 -18.02 -8.04 -0.22
CA GLN A 68 -19.08 -7.19 0.29
C GLN A 68 -18.81 -6.71 1.72
N ALA A 69 -18.34 -7.59 2.62
CA ALA A 69 -17.95 -7.21 3.97
C ALA A 69 -16.78 -6.21 4.00
N VAL A 70 -15.81 -6.34 3.09
CA VAL A 70 -14.68 -5.38 2.97
C VAL A 70 -15.15 -4.04 2.40
N VAL A 71 -16.09 -4.05 1.45
CA VAL A 71 -16.70 -2.81 0.93
C VAL A 71 -17.48 -2.11 2.05
N GLU A 72 -18.29 -2.83 2.83
CA GLU A 72 -19.05 -2.27 3.95
C GLU A 72 -18.13 -1.75 5.07
N GLU A 73 -17.04 -2.46 5.39
CA GLU A 73 -16.02 -1.99 6.34
C GLU A 73 -15.29 -0.73 5.82
N LYS A 74 -15.01 -0.70 4.50
CA LYS A 74 -14.36 0.44 3.85
C LYS A 74 -15.31 1.63 3.77
N GLU A 75 -16.58 1.47 3.45
CA GLU A 75 -17.58 2.56 3.44
C GLU A 75 -17.82 3.12 4.85
N SER A 76 -17.78 2.26 5.87
CA SER A 76 -17.81 2.66 7.28
C SER A 76 -16.57 3.44 7.73
N LYS A 77 -15.43 3.28 7.03
CA LYS A 77 -14.15 3.97 7.30
C LYS A 77 -13.82 5.09 6.30
N MET A 78 -14.54 5.20 5.18
CA MET A 78 -14.17 6.01 4.01
C MET A 78 -15.29 6.94 3.53
N THR A 79 -16.10 7.46 4.44
CA THR A 79 -17.01 8.58 4.14
C THR A 79 -16.34 9.96 4.24
N LEU A 80 -15.00 10.05 4.35
CA LEU A 80 -14.29 11.33 4.57
C LEU A 80 -13.04 11.61 3.71
N GLN A 81 -12.72 10.84 2.67
CA GLN A 81 -11.46 11.04 1.93
C GLN A 81 -11.66 10.99 0.41
N GLN A 82 -12.01 12.14 -0.16
CA GLN A 82 -11.80 12.43 -1.58
C GLN A 82 -11.43 13.91 -1.74
N ARG A 83 -10.18 14.27 -1.43
CA ARG A 83 -9.50 15.48 -1.94
C ARG A 83 -8.00 15.21 -1.95
N ASP A 84 -7.42 15.01 -3.14
CA ASP A 84 -5.98 15.08 -3.46
C ASP A 84 -5.03 14.96 -2.25
N ASP A 85 -4.86 13.73 -1.74
CA ASP A 85 -4.12 13.45 -0.50
C ASP A 85 -2.60 13.59 -0.70
N ILE A 86 -2.10 14.82 -0.65
CA ILE A 86 -0.72 15.04 -0.21
C ILE A 86 -0.65 14.53 1.24
N PRO A 87 0.22 13.56 1.57
CA PRO A 87 0.31 13.06 2.94
C PRO A 87 0.62 14.24 3.86
N VAL A 88 -0.27 14.52 4.83
CA VAL A 88 -0.18 15.67 5.75
C VAL A 88 1.21 15.78 6.41
N PHE A 89 1.90 14.65 6.58
CA PHE A 89 3.29 14.59 7.06
C PHE A 89 4.28 15.42 6.23
N THR A 90 4.09 15.49 4.91
CA THR A 90 4.96 16.24 3.97
C THR A 90 4.81 17.75 4.08
N MET A 91 3.78 18.24 4.78
CA MET A 91 3.58 19.67 5.04
C MET A 91 4.46 20.20 6.16
N PHE A 92 5.16 19.33 6.89
CA PHE A 92 6.05 19.66 8.00
C PHE A 92 7.52 19.47 7.62
N PRO A 93 8.45 20.28 8.16
CA PRO A 93 8.20 21.44 9.01
C PRO A 93 7.70 22.67 8.24
N ILE A 94 6.83 23.46 8.86
CA ILE A 94 6.24 24.68 8.27
C ILE A 94 7.33 25.75 8.12
N LYS A 95 7.50 26.26 6.89
CA LYS A 95 8.59 27.17 6.53
C LYS A 95 8.18 28.64 6.49
N SER A 96 6.95 28.93 6.07
CA SER A 96 6.49 30.29 5.82
C SER A 96 5.11 30.57 6.45
N ALA A 97 4.78 31.86 6.59
CA ALA A 97 3.45 32.29 7.01
C ALA A 97 2.36 31.90 6.00
N GLU A 98 2.70 31.81 4.71
CA GLU A 98 1.79 31.37 3.66
C GLU A 98 1.44 29.88 3.82
N ASP A 99 2.43 29.03 4.06
CA ASP A 99 2.21 27.60 4.31
C ASP A 99 1.38 27.38 5.57
N MET A 100 1.68 28.14 6.64
CA MET A 100 0.90 28.13 7.87
C MET A 100 -0.57 28.49 7.61
N THR A 101 -0.83 29.53 6.81
CA THR A 101 -2.19 29.96 6.46
C THR A 101 -2.92 28.89 5.63
N LYS A 102 -2.25 28.29 4.65
CA LYS A 102 -2.82 27.22 3.82
C LYS A 102 -3.22 26.02 4.67
N ILE A 103 -2.37 25.60 5.60
CA ILE A 103 -2.65 24.49 6.51
C ILE A 103 -3.80 24.86 7.45
N ASP A 104 -3.76 26.03 8.07
CA ASP A 104 -4.81 26.51 8.99
C ASP A 104 -6.20 26.53 8.35
N MET A 105 -6.29 27.03 7.10
CA MET A 105 -7.54 27.03 6.34
C MET A 105 -7.97 25.63 5.86
N GLY A 106 -7.01 24.71 5.69
CA GLY A 106 -7.27 23.33 5.29
C GLY A 106 -7.77 22.44 6.43
N ILE A 107 -7.52 22.82 7.69
CA ILE A 107 -7.98 22.09 8.87
C ILE A 107 -9.48 22.30 9.07
N ASN A 108 -10.20 21.20 9.23
CA ASN A 108 -11.63 21.15 9.52
C ASN A 108 -11.91 20.00 10.50
N SER A 109 -13.16 19.87 10.94
CA SER A 109 -13.56 18.85 11.94
C SER A 109 -13.30 17.41 11.51
N GLN A 110 -13.21 17.13 10.20
CA GLN A 110 -13.03 15.78 9.66
C GLN A 110 -11.55 15.35 9.65
N ASN A 111 -10.64 16.28 9.36
CA ASN A 111 -9.20 15.99 9.29
C ASN A 111 -8.41 16.44 10.53
N LYS A 112 -9.02 17.18 11.48
CA LYS A 112 -8.35 17.68 12.69
C LYS A 112 -7.55 16.60 13.42
N ASN A 113 -8.15 15.44 13.68
CA ASN A 113 -7.52 14.33 14.40
C ASN A 113 -6.27 13.77 13.69
N GLN A 114 -6.26 13.82 12.36
CA GLN A 114 -5.11 13.39 11.55
C GLN A 114 -3.94 14.35 11.75
N TYR A 115 -4.18 15.66 11.72
CA TYR A 115 -3.15 16.65 12.02
C TYR A 115 -2.66 16.52 13.47
N THR A 116 -3.56 16.37 14.45
CA THR A 116 -3.18 16.18 15.86
C THR A 116 -2.26 14.98 16.01
N SER A 117 -2.63 13.83 15.41
CA SER A 117 -1.86 12.60 15.50
C SER A 117 -0.47 12.71 14.85
N ILE A 118 -0.37 13.39 13.69
CA ILE A 118 0.90 13.62 13.00
C ILE A 118 1.80 14.55 13.81
N ILE A 119 1.26 15.66 14.32
CA ILE A 119 2.04 16.58 15.16
C ILE A 119 2.50 15.86 16.43
N THR A 120 1.63 15.10 17.12
CA THR A 120 2.02 14.31 18.29
C THR A 120 3.18 13.36 17.97
N CYS A 121 3.12 12.67 16.82
CA CYS A 121 4.20 11.80 16.36
C CYS A 121 5.52 12.56 16.15
N LEU A 122 5.47 13.74 15.52
CA LEU A 122 6.64 14.60 15.30
C LEU A 122 7.25 15.16 16.60
N LEU A 123 6.44 15.31 17.65
CA LEU A 123 6.87 15.79 18.96
C LEU A 123 7.44 14.67 19.85
N GLN A 124 7.04 13.42 19.63
CA GLN A 124 7.55 12.26 20.37
C GLN A 124 8.93 11.78 19.87
N PRO A 125 9.68 11.03 20.68
CA PRO A 125 9.43 10.68 22.09
C PRO A 125 9.82 11.79 23.08
N ASP A 126 10.52 12.81 22.60
CA ASP A 126 11.28 13.77 23.41
C ASP A 126 10.47 15.01 23.87
N GLY A 127 9.24 15.16 23.38
CA GLY A 127 8.35 16.27 23.66
C GLY A 127 8.66 17.55 22.88
N VAL A 128 7.76 18.53 23.03
CA VAL A 128 7.76 19.76 22.24
C VAL A 128 9.03 20.60 22.39
N GLU A 129 9.60 20.68 23.59
CA GLU A 129 10.77 21.53 23.84
C GLU A 129 12.02 21.13 23.05
N LYS A 130 12.11 19.86 22.64
CA LYS A 130 13.27 19.34 21.89
C LYS A 130 12.97 19.19 20.40
N GLN A 131 11.75 18.79 20.07
CA GLN A 131 11.34 18.34 18.73
C GLN A 131 10.49 19.36 17.95
N LEU A 132 10.18 20.55 18.50
CA LEU A 132 9.39 21.58 17.79
C LEU A 132 9.90 21.89 16.37
N ARG A 133 11.21 21.78 16.12
CA ARG A 133 11.84 21.97 14.80
C ARG A 133 11.28 21.06 13.70
N ASN A 134 10.71 19.91 14.06
CA ASN A 134 10.11 18.96 13.13
C ASN A 134 8.72 19.42 12.68
N VAL A 135 8.08 20.33 13.43
CA VAL A 135 6.77 20.90 13.15
C VAL A 135 6.91 22.31 12.58
N LEU A 136 7.70 23.16 13.22
CA LEU A 136 7.95 24.55 12.81
C LEU A 136 9.43 24.75 12.51
N SER A 137 9.74 25.21 11.30
CA SER A 137 11.14 25.46 10.91
C SER A 137 11.79 26.57 11.72
N ASP A 138 13.13 26.59 11.73
CA ASP A 138 13.90 27.64 12.40
C ASP A 138 13.55 29.04 11.85
N ASP A 139 13.36 29.18 10.54
CA ASP A 139 13.03 30.45 9.89
C ASP A 139 11.65 30.95 10.31
N PHE A 140 10.64 30.08 10.26
CA PHE A 140 9.29 30.40 10.71
C PHE A 140 9.27 30.86 12.18
N VAL A 141 9.94 30.11 13.05
CA VAL A 141 10.00 30.40 14.49
C VAL A 141 10.67 31.74 14.78
N MET A 142 11.64 32.18 13.97
CA MET A 142 12.33 33.46 14.18
C MET A 142 11.40 34.66 13.96
N GLU A 143 10.44 34.55 13.03
CA GLU A 143 9.48 35.59 12.65
C GLU A 143 8.21 35.61 13.52
N HIS A 144 7.92 34.51 14.22
CA HIS A 144 6.68 34.32 14.96
C HIS A 144 6.89 34.19 16.48
N ASN A 145 5.90 34.61 17.27
CA ASN A 145 5.77 34.38 18.71
C ASN A 145 4.38 33.80 19.00
N VAL A 146 4.17 33.21 20.17
CA VAL A 146 2.83 32.69 20.55
C VAL A 146 1.77 33.81 20.50
N ASP A 147 2.08 34.96 21.12
CA ASP A 147 1.11 36.05 21.31
C ASP A 147 1.31 37.23 20.33
N GLY A 148 2.32 37.21 19.45
CA GLY A 148 2.55 38.27 18.45
C GLY A 148 3.16 39.58 18.96
N LEU A 149 4.03 39.51 19.97
CA LEU A 149 4.70 40.68 20.55
C LEU A 149 6.00 41.05 19.82
N GLN A 150 6.44 42.31 19.93
CA GLN A 150 7.73 42.84 19.45
C GLN A 150 7.90 42.79 17.92
N GLY A 151 6.85 43.16 17.16
CA GLY A 151 6.89 43.16 15.70
C GLY A 151 6.91 41.76 15.07
N LYS A 152 6.67 40.71 15.86
CA LYS A 152 6.55 39.33 15.40
C LYS A 152 5.10 38.93 15.24
N LEU A 153 4.83 38.05 14.29
CA LEU A 153 3.48 37.55 14.04
C LEU A 153 3.04 36.57 15.14
N SER A 154 1.73 36.49 15.36
CA SER A 154 1.12 35.65 16.40
C SER A 154 0.78 34.26 15.87
N ILE A 155 1.31 33.21 16.49
CA ILE A 155 0.91 31.83 16.15
C ILE A 155 -0.56 31.59 16.54
N LYS A 156 -1.03 32.22 17.63
CA LYS A 156 -2.44 32.17 18.05
C LYS A 156 -3.42 32.75 17.03
N SER A 157 -2.94 33.52 16.04
CA SER A 157 -3.81 34.04 14.98
C SER A 157 -4.31 32.95 14.02
N TYR A 158 -3.57 31.84 13.90
CA TYR A 158 -3.92 30.66 13.12
C TYR A 158 -4.72 29.69 13.98
N LYS A 159 -6.04 29.93 14.11
CA LYS A 159 -6.87 29.29 15.14
C LYS A 159 -6.89 27.77 15.04
N ASN A 160 -7.10 27.23 13.85
CA ASN A 160 -7.32 25.80 13.67
C ASN A 160 -6.03 25.01 13.93
N ILE A 161 -4.92 25.47 13.38
CA ILE A 161 -3.62 24.80 13.60
C ILE A 161 -3.09 25.06 15.01
N TYR A 162 -3.38 26.22 15.61
CA TYR A 162 -3.04 26.47 17.01
C TYR A 162 -3.76 25.51 17.94
N ASP A 163 -5.06 25.32 17.75
CA ASP A 163 -5.85 24.38 18.56
C ASP A 163 -5.32 22.95 18.44
N VAL A 164 -5.01 22.50 17.21
CA VAL A 164 -4.39 21.19 16.96
C VAL A 164 -3.01 21.07 17.62
N LEU A 165 -2.20 22.13 17.54
CA LEU A 165 -0.87 22.15 18.13
C LEU A 165 -0.92 22.03 19.66
N ILE A 166 -1.85 22.75 20.31
CA ILE A 166 -2.04 22.66 21.77
C ILE A 166 -2.51 21.26 22.15
N GLU A 167 -3.51 20.72 21.44
CA GLU A 167 -4.02 19.36 21.67
C GLU A 167 -2.92 18.29 21.52
N ALA A 168 -2.06 18.44 20.51
CA ALA A 168 -0.92 17.55 20.30
C ALA A 168 0.14 17.67 21.41
N ILE A 169 0.38 18.87 21.94
CA ILE A 169 1.30 19.07 23.07
C ILE A 169 0.71 18.49 24.35
N ASP A 170 -0.60 18.67 24.61
CA ASP A 170 -1.30 18.08 25.76
C ASP A 170 -1.21 16.55 25.73
N ALA A 171 -1.23 15.94 24.54
CA ALA A 171 -1.04 14.50 24.36
C ALA A 171 0.41 14.02 24.63
N THR A 172 1.38 14.92 24.70
CA THR A 172 2.76 14.59 25.10
C THR A 172 2.93 14.70 26.62
N CYS A 173 3.65 13.78 27.24
CA CYS A 173 3.91 13.80 28.68
C CYS A 173 4.90 14.92 29.05
N GLY A 174 4.40 16.16 29.15
CA GLY A 174 5.15 17.35 29.53
C GLY A 174 4.76 17.91 30.90
N THR A 175 5.54 18.86 31.41
CA THR A 175 5.26 19.56 32.66
C THR A 175 4.77 21.00 32.41
N GLY A 176 3.67 21.36 33.07
CA GLY A 176 3.02 22.67 32.95
C GLY A 176 2.04 22.77 31.79
N SER A 177 1.46 23.95 31.59
CA SER A 177 0.47 24.18 30.52
C SER A 177 1.09 24.01 29.13
N SER A 178 0.31 23.51 28.18
CA SER A 178 0.78 23.33 26.79
C SER A 178 1.18 24.64 26.12
N GLU A 179 0.53 25.76 26.45
CA GLU A 179 0.99 27.07 26.00
C GLU A 179 2.39 27.42 26.53
N ASP A 180 2.66 27.16 27.82
CA ASP A 180 3.97 27.46 28.41
C ASP A 180 5.05 26.55 27.85
N GLN A 181 4.73 25.29 27.60
CA GLN A 181 5.62 24.35 26.92
C GLN A 181 5.95 24.86 25.50
N LEU A 182 4.95 25.32 24.74
CA LEU A 182 5.16 25.92 23.42
C LEU A 182 6.04 27.18 23.49
N ARG A 183 5.78 28.08 24.45
CA ARG A 183 6.61 29.28 24.66
C ARG A 183 8.07 28.91 24.94
N ARG A 184 8.31 27.94 25.84
CA ARG A 184 9.68 27.46 26.16
C ARG A 184 10.34 26.80 24.95
N ALA A 185 9.60 26.01 24.18
CA ALA A 185 10.10 25.37 22.97
C ALA A 185 10.56 26.39 21.92
N LEU A 186 9.74 27.41 21.64
CA LEU A 186 10.09 28.51 20.73
C LEU A 186 11.33 29.27 21.19
N GLN A 187 11.41 29.62 22.49
CA GLN A 187 12.57 30.30 23.06
C GLN A 187 13.84 29.45 22.92
N ARG A 188 13.75 28.14 23.20
CA ARG A 188 14.87 27.21 23.09
C ARG A 188 15.33 27.06 21.64
N GLN A 189 14.41 26.94 20.69
CA GLN A 189 14.73 26.88 19.26
C GLN A 189 15.41 28.16 18.78
N LYS A 190 14.88 29.34 19.11
CA LYS A 190 15.53 30.65 18.85
C LYS A 190 16.93 30.70 19.42
N LYS A 191 17.11 30.29 20.68
CA LYS A 191 18.42 30.27 21.35
C LYS A 191 19.42 29.37 20.62
N ARG A 192 18.98 28.21 20.09
CA ARG A 192 19.81 27.32 19.27
C ARG A 192 20.25 28.02 17.98
N VAL A 193 19.33 28.68 17.28
CA VAL A 193 19.64 29.45 16.06
C VAL A 193 20.66 30.55 16.34
N PHE A 194 20.45 31.37 17.37
CA PHE A 194 21.40 32.42 17.75
C PHE A 194 22.78 31.87 18.14
N ARG A 195 22.83 30.74 18.86
CA ARG A 195 24.11 30.07 19.20
C ARG A 195 24.84 29.57 17.97
N ARG A 196 24.13 28.97 16.99
CA ARG A 196 24.71 28.54 15.72
C ARG A 196 25.26 29.71 14.91
N ARG A 197 24.56 30.85 14.91
CA ARG A 197 25.00 32.07 14.22
C ARG A 197 26.20 32.74 14.90
N SER A 198 26.29 32.70 16.24
CA SER A 198 27.41 33.32 16.98
C SER A 198 28.65 32.44 17.07
N HIS A 199 28.50 31.13 16.96
CA HIS A 199 29.61 30.16 16.91
C HIS A 199 29.44 29.32 15.64
N PRO A 200 29.77 29.87 14.45
CA PRO A 200 29.75 29.08 13.23
C PRO A 200 30.76 27.94 13.40
N VAL A 201 30.24 26.73 13.57
CA VAL A 201 31.06 25.52 13.46
C VAL A 201 31.62 25.54 12.04
N LYS A 202 32.96 25.51 11.90
CA LYS A 202 33.60 25.34 10.60
C LYS A 202 33.19 23.96 10.08
N THR A 203 32.16 23.91 9.25
CA THR A 203 31.85 22.70 8.49
C THR A 203 32.94 22.57 7.45
N GLU A 204 33.85 21.61 7.64
CA GLU A 204 34.75 21.14 6.60
C GLU A 204 33.90 20.74 5.40
N THR A 205 33.98 21.53 4.34
CA THR A 205 33.49 21.20 3.01
C THR A 205 34.22 19.93 2.57
N THR A 206 33.52 18.80 2.58
CA THR A 206 33.93 17.61 1.83
C THR A 206 33.78 17.91 0.34
N GLU A 207 34.72 18.68 -0.20
CA GLU A 207 35.09 18.59 -1.61
C GLU A 207 35.95 17.33 -1.75
N THR A 208 35.45 16.33 -2.48
CA THR A 208 36.18 15.24 -3.17
C THR A 208 35.09 14.33 -3.75
N PHE A 209 35.07 13.85 -4.98
CA PHE A 209 36.02 13.82 -6.10
C PHE A 209 35.18 13.43 -7.33
N GLU A 210 34.98 14.32 -8.32
CA GLU A 210 34.62 13.84 -9.68
C GLU A 210 35.94 13.43 -10.36
N SER A 211 36.28 12.15 -10.29
CA SER A 211 37.30 11.58 -11.15
C SER A 211 36.68 11.27 -12.51
N VAL A 212 37.05 12.09 -13.47
CA VAL A 212 37.07 11.82 -14.90
C VAL A 212 37.52 10.38 -15.17
N TYR A 213 36.63 9.55 -15.71
CA TYR A 213 37.01 8.33 -16.41
C TYR A 213 37.17 8.67 -17.90
N PHE A 214 38.41 8.57 -18.36
CA PHE A 214 38.79 8.33 -19.75
C PHE A 214 38.33 6.94 -20.20
#